data_AF-A0A946DWM2-F1
#
_entry.id   AF-A0A946DWM2-F1
#
_cell.length_a   1.000
_cell.length_b   1.000
_cell.length_c   1.000
_cell.angle_alpha   90.00
_cell.angle_beta   90.00
_cell.angle_gamma   90.00
#
_symmetry.space_group_name_H-M   'P 1'
#
loop_
_entity.id
_entity.type
_entity.pdbx_description
1 polymer ?
#
loop_
_entity_poly.entity_id
_entity_poly.type
_entity_poly.pdbx_seq_one_letter_code
_entity_poly.pdbx_strand_id
1 'polypeptide(L)'
;MADEERGGVRRWVARIGLVLAVLPLLYALSIGPVAAWAERRNNIGGLSSDQIDSLEAFYRPLFTLAEQCPPFGSSLDWYLRLWH
;
A
#
# COMPACT_ATOMS: atom_id res chain seq x y z
N MET A 1 -3.25 27.43 -31.37
CA MET A 1 -1.96 26.93 -30.83
C MET A 1 -1.86 27.04 -29.31
N ALA A 2 -2.04 28.22 -28.67
CA ALA A 2 -1.93 28.33 -27.20
C ALA A 2 -3.00 27.56 -26.39
N ASP A 3 -4.21 27.38 -26.93
CA ASP A 3 -5.29 26.64 -26.23
C ASP A 3 -5.17 25.11 -26.30
N GLU A 4 -4.52 24.57 -27.33
CA GLU A 4 -4.24 23.12 -27.43
C GLU A 4 -3.19 22.68 -26.41
N GLU A 5 -2.15 23.49 -26.19
CA GLU A 5 -1.15 23.20 -25.15
C GLU A 5 -1.74 23.25 -23.74
N ARG A 6 -2.62 24.21 -23.45
CA ARG A 6 -3.32 24.30 -22.14
C ARG A 6 -4.22 23.09 -21.88
N GLY A 7 -4.89 22.58 -22.92
CA GLY A 7 -5.70 21.37 -22.86
C GLY A 7 -4.87 20.11 -22.60
N GLY A 8 -3.67 20.04 -23.20
CA GLY A 8 -2.69 18.98 -22.95
C GLY A 8 -2.20 18.97 -21.51
N VAL A 9 -1.69 20.10 -21.01
CA VAL A 9 -1.15 20.22 -19.65
C VAL A 9 -2.19 19.87 -18.59
N ARG A 10 -3.44 20.33 -18.73
CA ARG A 10 -4.52 20.01 -17.77
C ARG A 10 -4.81 18.51 -17.69
N ARG A 11 -4.75 17.78 -18.82
CA ARG A 11 -4.91 16.32 -18.84
C ARG A 11 -3.73 15.61 -18.19
N TRP A 12 -2.51 16.10 -18.39
CA TRP A 12 -1.31 15.54 -17.75
C TRP A 12 -1.34 15.72 -16.23
N VAL A 13 -1.68 16.91 -15.75
CA VAL A 13 -1.82 17.18 -14.31
C VAL A 13 -2.91 16.30 -13.69
N ALA A 14 -4.06 16.14 -14.34
CA ALA A 14 -5.12 15.24 -13.87
C ALA A 14 -4.68 13.78 -13.80
N ARG A 15 -3.90 13.29 -14.78
CA ARG A 15 -3.35 11.93 -14.79
C ARG A 15 -2.33 11.73 -13.67
N ILE A 16 -1.44 12.69 -13.46
CA ILE A 16 -0.44 12.63 -12.37
C ILE A 16 -1.16 12.64 -11.02
N GLY A 17 -2.16 13.51 -10.84
CA GLY A 17 -2.97 13.55 -9.63
C GLY A 17 -3.69 12.23 -9.36
N LEU A 18 -4.26 11.60 -10.39
CA LEU A 18 -4.87 10.27 -10.28
C LEU A 18 -3.85 9.21 -9.86
N VAL A 19 -2.67 9.18 -10.49
CA VAL A 19 -1.61 8.22 -10.12
C VAL A 19 -1.16 8.40 -8.67
N LEU A 20 -0.99 9.65 -8.23
CA LEU A 20 -0.62 9.97 -6.84
C LEU A 20 -1.70 9.57 -5.83
N ALA A 21 -2.97 9.52 -6.21
CA ALA A 21 -4.05 9.04 -5.35
C ALA A 21 -4.18 7.50 -5.37
N VAL A 22 -3.96 6.88 -6.53
CA VAL A 22 -4.12 5.44 -6.71
C VAL A 22 -2.95 4.65 -6.11
N LEU A 23 -1.72 5.16 -6.20
CA LEU A 23 -0.54 4.45 -5.69
C LEU A 23 -0.60 4.18 -4.17
N PRO A 24 -0.93 5.15 -3.29
CA PRO A 24 -1.09 4.88 -1.86
C PRO A 24 -2.20 3.87 -1.57
N LEU A 25 -3.28 3.90 -2.35
CA LEU A 25 -4.38 2.96 -2.21
C LEU A 25 -3.93 1.53 -2.56
N LEU A 26 -3.24 1.35 -3.68
CA LEU A 26 -2.69 0.06 -4.10
C LEU A 26 -1.64 -0.45 -3.10
N TYR A 27 -0.82 0.43 -2.55
CA TYR A 27 0.16 0.10 -1.52
C TYR A 27 -0.51 -0.34 -0.21
N ALA A 28 -1.56 0.34 0.25
CA ALA A 28 -2.33 -0.10 1.42
C ALA A 28 -3.05 -1.43 1.16
N LEU A 29 -3.58 -1.64 -0.05
CA LEU A 29 -4.24 -2.89 -0.44
C LEU A 29 -3.26 -4.05 -0.72
N SER A 30 -1.96 -3.80 -0.89
CA SER A 30 -0.99 -4.88 -1.11
C SER A 30 -0.61 -5.61 0.18
N ILE A 31 -0.81 -5.00 1.35
CA ILE A 31 -0.38 -5.60 2.64
C ILE A 31 -1.10 -6.91 2.95
N GLY A 32 -2.38 -7.03 2.59
CA GLY A 32 -3.19 -8.24 2.80
C GLY A 32 -2.65 -9.47 2.05
N PRO A 33 -2.57 -9.44 0.70
CA PRO A 33 -2.03 -10.57 -0.07
C PRO A 33 -0.55 -10.85 0.27
N VAL A 34 0.23 -9.82 0.61
CA VAL A 34 1.63 -10.00 1.02
C VAL A 34 1.71 -10.69 2.39
N ALA A 35 0.85 -10.34 3.35
CA ALA A 35 0.79 -11.02 4.64
C ALA A 35 0.42 -12.51 4.48
N ALA A 36 -0.62 -12.82 3.69
CA ALA A 36 -1.01 -14.20 3.39
C ALA A 36 0.12 -14.99 2.68
N TRP A 37 0.82 -14.35 1.75
CA TRP A 37 1.97 -14.98 1.07
C TRP A 37 3.13 -15.21 2.03
N ALA A 38 3.44 -14.23 2.89
CA ALA A 38 4.53 -14.32 3.85
C ALA A 38 4.27 -15.41 4.89
N GLU A 39 3.05 -15.52 5.41
CA GLU A 39 2.65 -16.59 6.33
C GLU A 39 2.79 -17.97 5.68
N ARG A 40 2.31 -18.15 4.45
CA ARG A 40 2.49 -19.41 3.70
C ARG A 40 3.96 -19.75 3.49
N ARG A 41 4.80 -18.76 3.16
CA ARG A 41 6.24 -18.97 2.97
C ARG A 41 6.96 -19.30 4.27
N ASN A 42 6.59 -18.65 5.38
CA ASN A 42 7.18 -18.89 6.68
C ASN A 42 6.91 -20.34 7.14
N ASN A 43 5.67 -20.82 6.94
CA ASN A 43 5.29 -22.21 7.25
C ASN A 43 6.04 -23.28 6.44
N ILE A 44 6.63 -22.92 5.29
CA ILE A 44 7.38 -23.83 4.42
C ILE A 44 8.91 -23.59 4.55
N GLY A 45 9.35 -22.82 5.56
CA GLY A 45 10.76 -22.52 5.83
C GLY A 45 11.41 -21.58 4.80
N GLY A 46 10.61 -20.78 4.10
CA GLY A 46 11.01 -20.08 2.87
C GLY A 46 11.33 -18.58 3.00
N LEU A 47 11.25 -17.97 4.19
CA LEU A 47 11.63 -16.57 4.40
C LEU A 47 12.82 -16.48 5.35
N SER A 48 13.86 -15.73 4.96
CA SER A 48 14.92 -15.34 5.90
C SER A 48 14.46 -14.21 6.81
N SER A 49 15.12 -14.05 7.96
CA SER A 49 14.89 -12.92 8.88
C SER A 49 14.95 -11.57 8.17
N ASP A 50 15.95 -11.38 7.29
CA ASP A 50 16.16 -10.12 6.57
C ASP A 50 14.99 -9.77 5.63
N GLN A 51 14.32 -10.79 5.09
CA GLN A 51 13.15 -10.59 4.22
C GLN A 51 11.91 -10.18 5.01
N ILE A 52 11.76 -10.72 6.23
CA ILE A 52 10.70 -10.33 7.15
C ILE A 52 10.93 -8.88 7.61
N ASP A 53 12.16 -8.54 8.02
CA ASP A 53 12.53 -7.20 8.46
C ASP A 53 12.31 -6.16 7.34
N SER A 54 12.65 -6.53 6.09
CA SER A 54 12.44 -5.66 4.93
C SER A 54 10.95 -5.41 4.64
N LEU A 55 10.11 -6.44 4.78
CA LEU A 55 8.66 -6.32 4.62
C LEU A 55 8.04 -5.45 5.72
N GLU A 56 8.46 -5.65 6.96
CA GLU A 56 8.01 -4.83 8.09
C GLU A 56 8.42 -3.36 7.90
N ALA A 57 9.68 -3.10 7.54
CA ALA A 57 10.16 -1.76 7.24
C ALA A 57 9.40 -1.09 6.10
N PHE A 58 9.06 -1.85 5.05
CA PHE A 58 8.29 -1.34 3.92
C PHE A 58 6.87 -0.93 4.30
N TYR A 59 6.20 -1.66 5.20
CA TYR A 59 4.82 -1.37 5.64
C TYR A 59 4.71 -0.53 6.91
N ARG A 60 5.83 -0.23 7.57
CA ARG A 60 5.89 0.58 8.79
C ARG A 60 5.08 1.89 8.74
N PRO A 61 5.07 2.68 7.65
CA PRO A 61 4.25 3.88 7.58
C PRO A 61 2.74 3.62 7.76
N LEU A 62 2.22 2.48 7.26
CA LEU A 62 0.80 2.13 7.45
C LEU A 62 0.50 1.79 8.91
N PHE A 63 1.40 1.05 9.57
CA PHE A 63 1.26 0.73 10.99
C PHE A 63 1.35 1.98 11.87
N THR A 64 2.29 2.88 11.59
CA THR A 64 2.36 4.19 12.27
C THR A 64 1.07 4.99 12.06
N LEU A 65 0.49 4.97 10.86
CA LEU A 65 -0.79 5.64 10.58
C LEU A 65 -1.95 4.98 11.35
N ALA A 66 -1.95 3.65 11.45
CA ALA A 66 -2.92 2.88 12.23
C ALA A 66 -2.87 3.20 13.72
N GLU A 67 -1.66 3.37 14.28
CA GLU A 67 -1.47 3.79 15.67
C GLU A 67 -1.95 5.22 15.91
N GLN A 68 -1.67 6.14 14.99
CA GLN A 68 -2.06 7.55 15.11
C GLN A 68 -3.54 7.80 14.82
N CYS A 69 -4.17 6.92 14.04
CA CYS A 69 -5.56 7.03 13.63
C CYS A 69 -6.31 5.73 13.98
N PRO A 70 -6.89 5.62 15.20
CA PRO A 70 -7.60 4.43 15.65
C PRO A 70 -8.69 3.88 14.70
N PRO A 71 -9.51 4.71 14.01
CA PRO A 71 -10.49 4.16 13.06
C PRO A 71 -9.82 3.55 11.82
N PHE A 72 -8.68 4.11 11.38
CA PHE A 72 -7.90 3.50 10.32
C PHE A 72 -7.28 2.19 10.78
N GLY A 73 -6.69 2.14 12.00
CA GLY A 73 -6.15 0.92 12.57
C GLY A 73 -7.18 -0.20 12.68
N SER A 74 -8.37 0.10 13.17
CA SER A 74 -9.48 -0.88 13.25
C SER A 74 -9.88 -1.41 11.85
N SER A 75 -9.86 -0.54 10.84
CA SER A 75 -10.18 -0.92 9.46
C SER A 75 -9.07 -1.78 8.84
N LEU A 76 -7.81 -1.43 9.11
CA LEU A 76 -6.64 -2.17 8.67
C LEU A 76 -6.60 -3.57 9.31
N ASP A 77 -6.88 -3.68 10.61
CA ASP A 77 -6.98 -4.95 11.32
C ASP A 77 -8.10 -5.83 10.76
N TRP A 78 -9.28 -5.26 10.54
CA TRP A 78 -10.37 -5.98 9.87
C TRP A 78 -9.95 -6.46 8.48
N TYR A 79 -9.29 -5.62 7.71
CA TYR A 79 -8.82 -5.96 6.37
C TYR A 79 -7.78 -7.08 6.40
N LEU A 80 -6.78 -7.02 7.28
CA LEU A 80 -5.77 -8.06 7.44
C LEU A 80 -6.37 -9.40 7.87
N ARG A 81 -7.40 -9.39 8.73
CA ARG A 81 -8.15 -10.60 9.13
C ARG A 81 -8.86 -11.30 7.97
N LEU A 82 -9.13 -10.64 6.85
CA LEU A 82 -9.71 -11.31 5.68
C LEU A 82 -8.70 -12.21 4.94
N TRP A 83 -7.40 -12.06 5.23
CA TRP A 83 -6.32 -12.75 4.54
C TRP A 83 -5.68 -13.88 5.36
N HIS A 84 -6.03 -13.99 6.64
CA HIS A 84 -5.65 -15.07 7.55
C HIS A 84 -6.78 -16.10 7.66
#